data_AF-A0A7W2ASN5-F1
#
_entry.id   AF-A0A7W2ASN5-F1
#
_cell.length_a   1.000
_cell.length_b   1.000
_cell.length_c   1.000
_cell.angle_alpha   90.00
_cell.angle_beta   90.00
_cell.angle_gamma   90.00
#
_symmetry.space_group_name_H-M   'P 1'
#
loop_
_entity.id
_entity.type
_entity.pdbx_description
1 polymer ?
#
loop_
_entity_poly.entity_id
_entity_poly.type
_entity_poly.pdbx_seq_one_letter_code
_entity_poly.pdbx_strand_id
1 'polypeptide(L)' 'MHFMLEQINRSKFREDLDLEKAVSFIYLSLKTLTRQWLDRVTKQQPENALNRWKEMLNEYREMLDIFKNGVYQRGKK' A
#
# COMPACT_ATOMS: atom_id res chain seq x y z
N MET A 1 -1.76 14.81 -6.27
CA MET A 1 -1.53 14.28 -4.91
C MET A 1 -2.34 14.99 -3.84
N HIS A 2 -2.51 16.32 -3.91
CA HIS A 2 -3.25 17.11 -2.91
C HIS A 2 -4.66 16.55 -2.59
N PHE A 3 -5.44 16.18 -3.61
CA PHE A 3 -6.79 15.62 -3.44
C PHE A 3 -6.84 14.31 -2.63
N MET A 4 -5.78 13.47 -2.67
CA MET A 4 -5.76 12.21 -1.92
C MET A 4 -5.61 12.45 -0.42
N LEU A 5 -4.99 13.56 -0.03
CA LEU A 5 -4.76 13.88 1.37
C LEU A 5 -6.06 14.40 2.03
N GLU A 6 -6.91 15.11 1.30
CA GLU A 6 -8.11 15.79 1.81
C GLU A 6 -9.11 14.83 2.47
N GLN A 7 -9.21 13.59 1.97
CA GLN A 7 -10.17 12.59 2.47
C GLN A 7 -9.59 11.68 3.56
N ILE A 8 -8.31 11.85 3.93
CA ILE A 8 -7.66 10.98 4.92
C ILE A 8 -7.89 11.55 6.31
N ASN A 9 -8.43 10.74 7.22
CA ASN A 9 -8.49 11.08 8.65
C ASN A 9 -7.09 10.98 9.27
N ARG A 10 -6.50 12.14 9.58
CA ARG A 10 -5.12 12.27 10.10
C ARG A 10 -5.05 12.43 11.62
N SER A 11 -6.18 12.37 12.33
CA SER A 11 -6.26 12.63 13.79
C SER A 11 -5.37 11.73 14.65
N LYS A 12 -4.93 10.58 14.11
CA LYS A 12 -4.07 9.60 14.78
C LYS A 12 -2.72 9.39 14.09
N PHE A 13 -2.35 10.28 13.18
CA PHE A 13 -1.07 10.18 12.49
C PHE A 13 0.05 10.61 13.42
N ARG A 14 1.24 10.06 13.20
CA ARG A 14 2.46 10.50 13.85
C ARG A 14 2.75 11.96 13.50
N GLU A 15 3.08 12.75 14.51
CA GLU A 15 3.33 14.19 14.36
C GLU A 15 4.72 14.48 13.79
N ASP A 16 5.67 13.56 13.96
CA ASP A 16 7.05 13.67 13.46
C ASP A 16 7.20 13.33 11.96
N LEU A 17 6.08 13.14 11.28
CA LEU A 17 6.03 12.51 9.96
C LEU A 17 5.72 13.55 8.90
N ASP A 18 6.62 13.68 7.91
CA ASP A 18 6.35 14.47 6.70
C ASP A 18 5.29 13.75 5.87
N LEU A 19 4.04 14.20 6.02
CA LEU A 19 2.86 13.56 5.45
C LEU A 19 2.94 13.43 3.92
N GLU A 20 3.40 14.46 3.24
CA GLU A 20 3.47 14.46 1.78
C GLU A 20 4.46 13.42 1.29
N LYS A 21 5.63 13.35 1.92
CA LYS A 21 6.63 12.31 1.62
C LYS A 21 6.12 10.92 1.95
N ALA A 22 5.41 10.75 3.06
CA ALA A 22 4.85 9.46 3.47
C ALA A 22 3.82 8.94 2.47
N VAL A 23 2.87 9.78 2.07
CA VAL A 23 1.84 9.40 1.09
C VAL A 23 2.46 9.19 -0.28
N SER A 24 3.45 9.98 -0.67
CA SER A 24 4.23 9.75 -1.90
C SER A 24 4.92 8.39 -1.87
N PHE A 25 5.54 8.03 -0.75
CA PHE A 25 6.22 6.75 -0.57
C PHE A 25 5.25 5.58 -0.64
N ILE A 26 4.10 5.66 0.05
CA ILE A 26 3.05 4.66 -0.01
C ILE A 26 2.55 4.50 -1.47
N TYR A 27 2.26 5.60 -2.15
CA TYR A 27 1.80 5.58 -3.53
C TYR A 27 2.83 4.93 -4.47
N LEU A 28 4.10 5.31 -4.37
CA LEU A 28 5.19 4.75 -5.19
C LEU A 28 5.37 3.25 -4.93
N SER A 29 5.27 2.82 -3.68
CA SER A 29 5.38 1.41 -3.30
C SER A 29 4.23 0.59 -3.90
N LEU A 30 2.98 1.05 -3.74
CA LEU A 30 1.80 0.39 -4.30
C LEU A 30 1.87 0.35 -5.83
N LYS A 31 2.27 1.44 -6.48
CA LYS A 31 2.43 1.52 -7.95
C LYS A 31 3.49 0.54 -8.44
N THR A 32 4.62 0.44 -7.74
CA THR A 32 5.72 -0.47 -8.10
C THR A 32 5.28 -1.92 -7.98
N LEU A 33 4.60 -2.29 -6.90
CA LEU A 33 4.02 -3.63 -6.75
C LEU A 33 3.03 -3.96 -7.85
N THR A 34 2.08 -3.07 -8.14
CA THR A 34 1.07 -3.30 -9.20
C THR A 34 1.74 -3.56 -10.53
N ARG A 35 2.79 -2.79 -10.85
CA ARG A 35 3.54 -2.93 -12.09
C ARG A 35 4.28 -4.27 -12.16
N GLN A 36 5.03 -4.63 -11.12
CA GLN A 36 5.71 -5.93 -11.05
C GLN A 36 4.73 -7.09 -11.18
N TRP A 37 3.53 -6.92 -10.63
CA TRP A 37 2.49 -7.94 -10.69
C TRP A 37 1.86 -8.05 -12.08
N LEU A 38 1.50 -6.94 -12.72
CA LEU A 38 1.03 -6.92 -14.11
C LEU A 38 2.05 -7.58 -15.04
N ASP A 39 3.34 -7.31 -14.86
CA ASP A 39 4.41 -7.94 -15.62
C ASP A 39 4.49 -9.46 -15.40
N ARG A 40 4.16 -9.95 -14.19
CA ARG A 40 4.15 -11.39 -13.89
C ARG A 40 2.92 -12.08 -14.48
N VAL A 41 1.75 -11.45 -14.43
CA VAL A 41 0.50 -12.03 -14.93
C VAL A 41 0.41 -12.02 -16.44
N THR A 42 0.85 -10.96 -17.10
CA THR A 42 0.86 -10.86 -18.57
C THR A 42 1.80 -11.86 -19.24
N LYS A 43 2.80 -12.39 -18.51
CA LYS A 43 3.80 -13.34 -19.02
C LYS A 43 3.46 -14.81 -18.74
N GLN A 44 2.32 -15.13 -18.11
CA GLN A 44 2.05 -16.49 -17.62
C GLN A 44 0.71 -17.07 -18.08
N GLN A 45 0.65 -18.41 -18.11
CA GLN A 45 -0.54 -19.17 -18.55
C GLN A 45 -1.72 -19.00 -17.57
N PRO A 46 -2.96 -18.91 -18.08
CA PRO A 46 -4.15 -18.52 -17.32
C PRO A 46 -4.55 -19.51 -16.22
N GLU A 47 -4.10 -20.76 -16.30
CA GLU A 47 -4.52 -21.87 -15.44
C GLU A 47 -4.17 -21.66 -13.95
N ASN A 48 -3.12 -20.88 -13.66
CA ASN A 48 -2.68 -20.55 -12.30
C ASN A 48 -2.95 -19.10 -11.87
N ALA A 49 -3.66 -18.32 -12.69
CA ALA A 49 -3.85 -16.89 -12.44
C ALA A 49 -4.57 -16.65 -11.09
N LEU A 50 -5.69 -17.33 -10.83
CA LEU A 50 -6.53 -17.11 -9.64
C LEU A 50 -5.81 -17.36 -8.30
N ASN A 51 -4.97 -18.40 -8.21
CA ASN A 51 -4.22 -18.68 -6.98
C ASN A 51 -3.16 -17.61 -6.72
N ARG A 52 -2.47 -17.14 -7.77
CA ARG A 52 -1.49 -16.05 -7.66
C ARG A 52 -2.13 -14.69 -7.37
N TRP A 53 -3.38 -14.48 -7.81
CA TRP A 53 -4.18 -13.31 -7.40
C TRP A 53 -4.42 -13.30 -5.88
N LYS A 54 -4.72 -14.45 -5.28
CA LYS A 54 -4.90 -14.55 -3.81
C LYS A 54 -3.60 -14.27 -3.06
N GLU A 55 -2.49 -14.85 -3.52
CA GLU A 55 -1.16 -14.58 -2.95
C GLU A 55 -0.82 -13.08 -3.02
N MET A 56 -1.07 -12.43 -4.16
CA MET A 56 -0.88 -10.99 -4.33
C MET A 56 -1.73 -10.18 -3.34
N LEU A 57 -3.03 -10.48 -3.24
CA LEU A 57 -3.89 -9.75 -2.31
C LEU A 57 -3.40 -9.87 -0.87
N ASN A 58 -2.79 -11.01 -0.53
CA ASN A 58 -2.17 -11.19 0.78
C ASN A 58 -0.92 -10.33 0.96
N GLU A 59 -0.01 -10.30 -0.03
CA GLU A 59 1.17 -9.41 -0.01
C GLU A 59 0.79 -7.93 0.11
N TYR A 60 -0.26 -7.50 -0.61
CA TYR A 60 -0.81 -6.15 -0.50
C TYR A 60 -1.31 -5.84 0.91
N ARG A 61 -2.05 -6.78 1.51
CA ARG A 61 -2.57 -6.63 2.87
C ARG A 61 -1.43 -6.45 3.88
N GLU A 62 -0.41 -7.29 3.80
CA GLU A 62 0.76 -7.23 4.69
C GLU A 62 1.51 -5.90 4.55
N MET A 63 1.72 -5.43 3.32
CA MET A 63 2.34 -4.13 3.07
C MET A 63 1.51 -2.96 3.61
N LEU A 64 0.19 -2.99 3.42
CA LEU A 64 -0.70 -1.95 3.95
C LEU A 64 -0.66 -1.91 5.48
N ASP A 65 -0.56 -3.07 6.15
CA ASP A 65 -0.39 -3.13 7.61
C ASP A 65 0.95 -2.53 8.04
N ILE A 66 2.04 -2.75 7.30
CA ILE A 66 3.33 -2.10 7.57
C ILE A 66 3.18 -0.57 7.47
N PHE A 67 2.58 -0.06 6.40
CA PHE A 67 2.37 1.38 6.23
C PHE A 67 1.48 1.98 7.31
N LYS A 68 0.37 1.30 7.64
CA LYS A 68 -0.51 1.70 8.73
C LYS A 68 0.26 1.79 10.05
N ASN A 69 1.03 0.76 10.40
CA ASN A 69 1.82 0.75 11.64
C ASN A 69 3.00 1.72 11.65
N GLY A 70 3.44 2.20 10.48
CA GLY A 70 4.48 3.21 10.32
C GLY A 70 3.96 4.65 10.39
N VAL A 71 2.73 4.88 9.93
CA VAL A 71 2.10 6.22 9.82
C VAL A 71 1.26 6.58 11.05
N TYR A 72 0.58 5.63 11.66
CA TYR A 72 -0.27 5.87 12.83
C TYR A 72 0.53 5.82 14.14
N GLN A 73 0.12 6.63 15.11
CA GLN A 73 0.67 6.58 16.47
C GLN A 73 0.44 5.18 17.07
N ARG A 74 1.50 4.54 17.55
CA ARG A 74 1.40 3.29 18.30
C ARG A 74 1.00 3.62 19.74
N GLY A 75 -0.29 3.50 20.05
CA GLY A 75 -0.80 3.67 21.41
C GLY A 75 -1.85 4.75 21.55
N LYS A 76 -3.07 4.48 21.07
CA LYS A 76 -4.31 4.91 21.74
C LYS A 76 -5.30 3.74 21.62
N LYS A 77 -5.11 2.76 22.52
CA LYS A 77 -6.22 1.97 23.04
C LYS A 77 -6.86 2.78 24.16
#